data_AF-A0A2L2X7I2-F1
#
_entry.id   AF-A0A2L2X7I2-F1
#
_cell.length_a   1.000
_cell.length_b   1.000
_cell.length_c   1.000
_cell.angle_alpha   90.00
_cell.angle_beta   90.00
_cell.angle_gamma   90.00
#
_symmetry.space_group_name_H-M   'P 1'
#
loop_
_entity.id
_entity.type
_entity.pdbx_description
1 polymer ?
#
loop_
_entity_poly.entity_id
_entity_poly.type
_entity_poly.pdbx_seq_one_letter_code
_entity_poly.pdbx_strand_id
1 'polypeptide(L)'
;MGVSLQINIHTIRIADVDTGSAVAIGYNYFYDWQTCSKTNNGFGRLSGDGNGFKESAFRVDDNDVQDMLCGELPDDSLISKALE
;
A
#
# COMPACT_ATOMS: atom_id res chain seq x y z
N MET A 1 -6.92 -36.63 26.96
CA MET A 1 -5.76 -35.88 27.49
C MET A 1 -5.17 -35.10 26.34
N GLY A 2 -5.25 -33.77 26.37
CA GLY A 2 -4.64 -32.92 25.35
C GLY A 2 -3.18 -32.64 25.72
N VAL A 3 -2.27 -32.79 24.77
CA VAL A 3 -0.87 -32.39 24.93
C VAL A 3 -0.81 -30.87 24.75
N SER A 4 -0.24 -30.16 25.73
CA SER A 4 0.01 -28.71 25.67
C SER A 4 1.46 -28.47 25.25
N LEU A 5 1.66 -27.69 24.19
CA LEU A 5 2.97 -27.28 23.70
C LEU A 5 3.24 -25.84 24.14
N GLN A 6 4.25 -25.66 24.99
CA GLN A 6 4.72 -24.34 25.41
C GLN A 6 5.98 -23.97 24.62
N ILE A 7 5.98 -22.79 24.00
CA ILE A 7 7.12 -22.26 23.26
C ILE A 7 7.53 -20.94 23.91
N ASN A 8 8.75 -20.87 24.41
CA ASN A 8 9.33 -19.65 24.99
C ASN A 8 10.27 -19.02 23.97
N ILE A 9 9.98 -17.78 23.59
CA ILE A 9 10.78 -17.05 22.60
C ILE A 9 11.51 -15.93 23.34
N HIS A 10 12.85 -15.98 23.33
CA HIS A 10 13.67 -14.97 24.00
C HIS A 10 13.80 -13.68 23.17
N THR A 11 13.92 -13.79 21.84
CA THR A 11 14.06 -12.62 20.96
C THR A 11 13.50 -12.92 19.57
N ILE A 12 12.81 -11.94 19.00
CA ILE A 12 12.42 -11.90 17.60
C ILE A 12 13.06 -10.65 17.02
N ARG A 13 13.95 -10.82 16.03
CA ARG A 13 14.60 -9.70 15.34
C ARG A 13 14.06 -9.60 13.93
N ILE A 14 13.41 -8.49 13.65
CA ILE A 14 12.85 -8.18 12.33
C ILE A 14 13.72 -7.06 11.76
N ALA A 15 14.29 -7.29 10.59
CA ALA A 15 15.22 -6.34 9.96
C ALA A 15 14.46 -5.23 9.22
N ASP A 16 13.36 -5.59 8.56
CA ASP A 16 12.50 -4.67 7.85
C ASP A 16 11.08 -5.23 7.71
N VAL A 17 10.11 -4.34 7.60
CA VAL A 17 8.69 -4.65 7.36
C VAL A 17 8.21 -3.66 6.30
N ASP A 18 7.93 -4.17 5.10
CA ASP A 18 7.58 -3.34 3.94
C ASP A 18 6.06 -3.19 3.80
N THR A 19 5.67 -2.35 2.84
CA THR A 19 4.31 -1.98 2.49
C THR A 19 3.41 -3.21 2.35
N GLY A 20 2.32 -3.21 3.13
CA GLY A 20 1.34 -4.30 3.12
C GLY A 20 1.70 -5.53 3.93
N SER A 21 2.75 -5.46 4.73
CA SER A 21 3.16 -6.54 5.62
C SER A 21 2.48 -6.44 6.98
N ALA A 22 2.24 -7.60 7.60
CA ALA A 22 1.78 -7.72 8.99
C ALA A 22 2.60 -8.81 9.68
N VAL A 23 2.95 -8.58 10.96
CA VAL A 23 3.65 -9.56 11.79
C VAL A 23 2.75 -9.88 12.98
N ALA A 24 2.36 -11.14 13.12
CA ALA A 24 1.46 -11.57 14.18
C ALA A 24 1.86 -12.91 14.78
N ILE A 25 1.60 -13.07 16.08
CA ILE A 25 2.02 -14.21 16.91
C ILE A 25 0.79 -14.74 17.66
N GLY A 26 0.61 -16.07 17.67
CA GLY A 26 -0.58 -16.72 18.24
C GLY A 26 -1.69 -16.93 17.21
N TYR A 27 -2.93 -17.08 17.66
CA TYR A 27 -4.10 -17.27 16.79
C TYR A 27 -4.58 -15.92 16.26
N ASN A 28 -4.32 -15.65 14.98
CA ASN A 28 -4.66 -14.40 14.33
C ASN A 28 -5.55 -14.67 13.12
N TYR A 29 -6.63 -13.90 13.01
CA TYR A 29 -7.54 -13.96 11.87
C TYR A 29 -7.61 -12.57 11.24
N PHE A 30 -7.12 -12.47 10.01
CA PHE A 30 -7.08 -11.24 9.24
C PHE A 30 -8.27 -11.20 8.27
N TYR A 31 -9.49 -11.23 8.82
CA TYR A 31 -10.69 -11.08 8.01
C TYR A 31 -10.69 -9.71 7.33
N ASP A 32 -10.95 -9.69 6.03
CA ASP A 32 -10.99 -8.47 5.19
C ASP A 32 -9.73 -7.62 5.25
N TRP A 33 -8.56 -8.22 5.50
CA TRP A 33 -7.30 -7.50 5.43
C TRP A 33 -7.01 -7.05 4.00
N GLN A 34 -6.87 -5.72 3.83
CA GLN A 34 -6.57 -5.10 2.57
C GLN A 34 -5.29 -4.26 2.71
N THR A 35 -4.45 -4.34 1.69
CA THR A 35 -3.28 -3.49 1.57
C THR A 35 -3.23 -2.81 0.22
N CYS A 36 -2.69 -1.60 0.25
CA CYS A 36 -2.97 -0.58 -0.71
C CYS A 36 -1.73 0.30 -0.86
N SER A 37 -1.07 0.23 -2.00
CA SER A 37 0.21 0.91 -2.28
C SER A 37 0.18 1.72 -3.57
N LYS A 38 0.29 3.04 -3.48
CA LYS A 38 0.46 3.94 -4.63
C LYS A 38 1.92 4.34 -4.76
N THR A 39 2.53 4.07 -5.91
CA THR A 39 3.91 4.53 -6.21
C THR A 39 3.86 5.66 -7.24
N ASN A 40 4.25 6.87 -6.86
CA ASN A 40 4.39 8.01 -7.78
C ASN A 40 5.86 8.16 -8.17
N ASN A 41 6.20 7.80 -9.41
CA ASN A 41 7.59 7.82 -9.88
C ASN A 41 8.05 9.18 -10.43
N GLY A 42 7.21 10.23 -10.42
CA GLY A 42 7.58 11.54 -10.98
C GLY A 42 8.23 11.42 -12.37
N PHE A 43 9.43 12.00 -12.55
CA PHE A 43 10.21 11.98 -13.81
C PHE A 43 11.18 10.78 -13.96
N GLY A 44 11.19 9.82 -13.03
CA GLY A 44 12.18 8.74 -12.98
C GLY A 44 13.53 9.17 -12.39
N ARG A 45 14.59 8.38 -12.62
CA ARG A 45 15.95 8.59 -12.06
C ARG A 45 16.87 9.26 -13.09
N LEU A 46 17.29 10.49 -12.83
CA LEU A 46 18.29 11.22 -13.61
C LEU A 46 19.71 10.76 -13.21
N SER A 47 20.56 10.38 -14.16
CA SER A 47 21.89 9.80 -13.90
C SER A 47 22.90 10.13 -15.01
N GLY A 48 24.13 10.53 -14.64
CA GLY A 48 25.19 11.01 -15.56
C GLY A 48 25.61 12.47 -15.33
N ASP A 49 26.71 12.89 -15.97
CA ASP A 49 27.25 14.25 -15.87
C ASP A 49 26.61 15.18 -16.91
N GLY A 50 26.31 16.43 -16.53
CA GLY A 50 25.62 17.40 -17.40
C GLY A 50 24.10 17.32 -17.37
N ASN A 51 23.54 16.55 -16.45
CA ASN A 51 22.11 16.46 -16.27
C ASN A 51 21.57 17.66 -15.49
N GLY A 52 20.74 18.47 -16.14
CA GLY A 52 20.03 19.56 -15.50
C GLY A 52 18.64 19.67 -16.08
N PHE A 53 17.63 19.71 -15.23
CA PHE A 53 16.30 20.09 -15.68
C PHE A 53 16.25 21.62 -15.77
N LYS A 54 16.14 22.15 -16.98
CA LYS A 54 15.97 23.59 -17.19
C LYS A 54 14.47 23.87 -17.32
N GLU A 55 13.97 24.86 -16.56
CA GLU A 55 12.56 25.28 -16.55
C GLU A 55 11.56 24.18 -16.11
N SER A 56 11.89 23.45 -15.05
CA SER A 56 11.00 22.44 -14.48
C SER A 56 9.87 23.09 -13.69
N ALA A 57 8.65 23.07 -14.23
CA ALA A 57 7.44 23.42 -13.51
C ALA A 57 6.76 22.13 -13.02
N PHE A 58 6.83 21.87 -11.71
CA PHE A 58 6.14 20.74 -11.09
C PHE A 58 4.77 21.20 -10.60
N ARG A 59 3.77 21.11 -11.47
CA ARG A 59 2.37 21.37 -11.14
C ARG A 59 1.65 20.02 -11.06
N VAL A 60 1.26 19.62 -9.86
CA VAL A 60 0.29 18.53 -9.68
C VAL A 60 -1.07 19.19 -9.67
N ASP A 61 -1.80 19.05 -10.77
CA ASP A 61 -3.18 19.47 -10.91
C ASP A 61 -3.94 18.19 -11.22
N ASP A 62 -4.58 17.59 -10.20
CA ASP A 62 -5.34 16.37 -10.38
C ASP A 62 -6.73 16.70 -10.91
N ASN A 63 -7.03 16.26 -12.13
CA ASN A 63 -8.41 16.24 -12.61
C ASN A 63 -8.71 14.89 -13.27
N ASP A 64 -8.08 13.83 -12.77
CA ASP A 64 -8.24 12.47 -13.25
C ASP A 64 -8.22 11.41 -12.12
N VAL A 65 -8.99 10.36 -12.39
CA VAL A 65 -9.38 9.22 -11.54
C VAL A 65 -8.20 8.26 -11.29
N GLN A 66 -7.02 8.79 -10.98
CA GLN A 66 -5.85 7.96 -10.66
C GLN A 66 -5.66 7.83 -9.14
N ASP A 67 -6.77 7.61 -8.44
CA ASP A 67 -6.76 7.14 -7.07
C ASP A 67 -6.53 5.64 -7.02
N MET A 68 -5.81 5.19 -6.01
CA MET A 68 -5.68 3.77 -5.80
C MET A 68 -6.92 3.28 -5.07
N LEU A 69 -7.74 2.48 -5.73
CA LEU A 69 -8.95 1.91 -5.15
C LEU A 69 -8.57 0.90 -4.06
N CYS A 70 -8.72 1.32 -2.82
CA CYS A 70 -8.56 0.48 -1.64
C CYS A 70 -9.93 0.20 -1.05
N GLY A 71 -10.52 -0.94 -1.42
CA GLY A 71 -11.87 -1.33 -1.04
C GLY A 71 -12.67 -1.89 -2.21
N GLU A 72 -13.73 -2.65 -1.91
CA GLU A 72 -14.72 -3.05 -2.90
C GLU A 72 -15.38 -1.79 -3.48
N LEU A 73 -15.44 -1.70 -4.81
CA LEU A 73 -16.22 -0.67 -5.48
C LEU A 73 -17.65 -0.68 -4.93
N PRO A 74 -18.27 0.49 -4.66
CA PRO A 74 -19.68 0.52 -4.30
C PRO A 74 -20.49 -0.15 -5.42
N ASP A 75 -21.42 -1.01 -5.01
CA ASP A 75 -22.40 -1.71 -5.85
C ASP A 75 -22.88 -0.82 -7.00
N ASP A 76 -22.95 -1.38 -8.21
CA ASP A 76 -23.23 -0.68 -9.49
C ASP A 76 -24.50 0.19 -9.45
N SER A 77 -25.39 -0.06 -8.48
CA SER A 77 -26.57 0.75 -8.18
C SER A 77 -26.27 2.18 -7.72
N LEU A 78 -25.09 2.46 -7.18
CA LEU A 78 -24.68 3.80 -6.74
C LEU A 78 -23.97 4.60 -7.84
N ILE A 79 -23.32 3.92 -8.80
CA ILE A 79 -22.68 4.56 -9.96
C ILE A 79 -23.74 5.15 -10.89
N SER A 80 -24.87 4.47 -11.08
CA SER A 80 -25.98 4.98 -11.89
C SER A 80 -26.67 6.23 -11.30
N LYS A 81 -26.64 6.40 -9.97
CA LYS A 81 -27.19 7.59 -9.29
C LYS A 81 -26.29 8.81 -9.29
N ALA A 82 -24.99 8.65 -9.53
CA ALA A 82 -24.04 9.75 -9.62
C ALA A 82 -23.90 10.31 -11.05
N LEU A 83 -24.53 9.66 -12.03
CA LEU A 83 -24.55 10.04 -13.45
C LEU A 83 -25.89 10.65 -13.90
N GLU A 84 -26.83 10.86 -12.97
CA GLU A 84 -27.99 11.75 -13.11
C GLU A 84 -27.74 13.10 -12.42
#